data_AF-A0A929VRU7-F1
#
_entry.id   AF-A0A929VRU7-F1
#
_cell.length_a   1.000
_cell.length_b   1.000
_cell.length_c   1.000
_cell.angle_alpha   90.00
_cell.angle_beta   90.00
_cell.angle_gamma   90.00
#
_symmetry.space_group_name_H-M   'P 1'
#
loop_
_entity.id
_entity.type
_entity.pdbx_description
1 polymer ?
#
loop_
_entity_poly.entity_id
_entity_poly.type
_entity_poly.pdbx_seq_one_letter_code
_entity_poly.pdbx_strand_id
1 'polypeptide(L)' 'MTPEEKLKIEEQIVEMLKTVYDPEIPVDIYNLGLIYNIDLADDGLLDIDMTLTAPNCPAADFIVEDVRIKTSSIPGIK' A
#
# COMPACT_ATOMS: atom_id res chain seq x y z
N MET A 1 4.83 -9.11 -16.71
CA MET A 1 3.69 -9.89 -16.17
C MET A 1 2.55 -9.91 -17.19
N THR A 2 1.68 -10.91 -17.20
CA THR A 2 0.43 -10.83 -17.99
C THR A 2 -0.58 -9.89 -17.30
N PRO A 3 -1.54 -9.30 -18.04
CA PRO A 3 -2.57 -8.45 -17.45
C PRO A 3 -3.41 -9.15 -16.37
N GLU A 4 -3.68 -10.45 -16.53
CA GLU A 4 -4.41 -11.25 -15.55
C GLU A 4 -3.61 -11.46 -14.25
N GLU A 5 -2.29 -11.61 -14.35
CA GLU A 5 -1.42 -11.70 -13.17
C GLU A 5 -1.32 -10.35 -12.45
N LYS A 6 -1.21 -9.24 -13.19
CA LYS A 6 -1.20 -7.90 -12.60
C LYS A 6 -2.46 -7.63 -11.80
N LEU A 7 -3.63 -7.89 -12.38
CA LEU A 7 -4.90 -7.67 -11.70
C LEU A 7 -4.98 -8.46 -10.38
N LYS A 8 -4.54 -9.72 -10.37
CA LYS A 8 -4.51 -10.53 -9.15
C LYS A 8 -3.58 -9.95 -8.08
N ILE A 9 -2.42 -9.45 -8.49
CA ILE A 9 -1.45 -8.83 -7.56
C ILE A 9 -2.00 -7.50 -7.04
N GLU A 10 -2.62 -6.70 -7.90
CA GLU A 10 -3.29 -5.45 -7.51
C GLU A 10 -4.42 -5.71 -6.49
N GLU A 11 -5.24 -6.74 -6.70
CA GLU A 11 -6.25 -7.17 -5.73
C GLU A 11 -5.60 -7.54 -4.37
N GLN A 12 -4.50 -8.29 -4.40
CA GLN A 12 -3.74 -8.63 -3.18
C GLN A 12 -3.13 -7.42 -2.48
N ILE A 13 -2.59 -6.46 -3.25
CA ILE A 13 -2.08 -5.20 -2.71
C ILE A 13 -3.21 -4.45 -1.99
N VAL A 14 -4.37 -4.30 -2.63
CA VAL A 14 -5.53 -3.63 -2.03
C VAL A 14 -5.99 -4.34 -0.75
N GLU A 15 -6.03 -5.68 -0.74
CA GLU A 15 -6.33 -6.44 0.47
C GLU A 15 -5.31 -6.19 1.58
N MET A 16 -4.01 -6.15 1.25
CA MET A 16 -2.96 -5.86 2.23
C MET A 16 -3.05 -4.44 2.79
N LEU A 17 -3.31 -3.44 1.94
CA LEU A 17 -3.47 -2.04 2.36
C LEU A 17 -4.65 -1.87 3.33
N LYS A 18 -5.74 -2.65 3.18
CA LYS A 18 -6.87 -2.66 4.12
C LYS A 18 -6.53 -3.24 5.50
N THR A 19 -5.39 -3.92 5.65
CA THR A 19 -4.91 -4.41 6.95
C THR A 19 -4.01 -3.41 7.67
N VAL A 20 -3.64 -2.30 7.01
CA VAL A 20 -2.85 -1.23 7.59
C VAL A 20 -3.81 -0.19 8.16
N TYR A 21 -3.75 0.01 9.46
CA TYR A 21 -4.63 0.92 10.20
C TYR A 21 -3.86 2.16 10.65
N ASP A 22 -4.53 3.30 10.63
CA ASP A 22 -4.00 4.50 11.23
C ASP A 22 -4.03 4.37 12.78
N PRO A 23 -2.91 4.64 13.49
CA PRO A 23 -2.85 4.47 14.94
C PRO A 23 -3.61 5.57 15.71
N GLU A 24 -3.93 6.69 15.07
CA GLU A 24 -4.74 7.77 15.65
C GLU A 24 -6.23 7.58 15.35
N ILE A 25 -6.56 7.04 14.17
CA ILE A 25 -7.94 6.78 13.73
C ILE A 25 -8.06 5.28 13.39
N PRO A 26 -8.88 4.48 14.10
CA PRO A 26 -8.94 3.01 13.92
C PRO A 26 -9.71 2.60 12.64
N VAL A 27 -9.27 3.10 11.50
CA VAL A 27 -9.77 2.86 10.14
C VAL A 27 -8.55 2.59 9.27
N ASP A 28 -8.70 1.73 8.27
CA ASP A 28 -7.61 1.42 7.35
C ASP A 28 -7.31 2.54 6.37
N ILE A 29 -6.05 2.62 5.95
CA ILE A 29 -5.55 3.69 5.08
C ILE A 29 -6.22 3.72 3.70
N TYR A 30 -6.72 2.57 3.24
CA TYR A 30 -7.42 2.45 1.97
C TYR A 30 -8.82 3.08 2.06
N ASN A 31 -9.60 2.72 3.08
CA ASN A 31 -10.93 3.30 3.31
C ASN A 31 -10.88 4.76 3.77
N LEU A 32 -9.79 5.19 4.43
CA LEU A 32 -9.53 6.60 4.72
C LEU A 32 -9.26 7.43 3.45
N GLY A 33 -9.00 6.78 2.31
CA GLY A 33 -8.70 7.46 1.05
C GLY A 33 -7.32 8.13 1.06
N LEU A 34 -6.37 7.56 1.81
CA LEU A 34 -4.98 8.06 1.86
C LEU A 34 -4.16 7.60 0.65
N ILE A 35 -4.60 6.56 -0.04
CA ILE A 35 -3.98 6.02 -1.26
C ILE A 35 -4.57 6.73 -2.48
N TYR A 36 -3.72 7.36 -3.28
CA TYR A 36 -4.12 8.03 -4.52
C TYR A 36 -3.91 7.18 -5.75
N ASN A 37 -2.80 6.45 -5.81
CA ASN A 37 -2.42 5.66 -6.97
C ASN A 37 -1.67 4.41 -6.54
N ILE A 38 -1.86 3.34 -7.30
CA ILE A 38 -1.14 2.07 -7.17
C ILE A 38 -0.74 1.69 -8.59
N ASP A 39 0.55 1.73 -8.91
CA ASP A 39 1.08 1.36 -10.21
C ASP A 39 2.01 0.15 -10.07
N LEU A 40 1.69 -0.92 -10.79
CA LEU A 40 2.50 -2.13 -10.85
C LEU A 40 3.16 -2.27 -12.22
N ALA A 41 4.46 -2.06 -12.26
CA ALA A 41 5.26 -2.22 -13.46
C ALA A 41 5.42 -3.71 -13.85
N ASP A 42 5.76 -3.96 -15.13
CA ASP A 42 5.88 -5.31 -15.67
C ASP A 42 7.02 -6.15 -15.06
N ASP A 43 7.99 -5.48 -14.45
CA ASP A 43 9.18 -6.04 -13.81
C ASP A 43 9.01 -6.28 -12.29
N GLY A 44 7.80 -6.01 -11.77
CA GLY A 44 7.42 -6.17 -10.38
C GLY A 44 7.63 -4.95 -9.49
N LEU A 45 8.06 -3.81 -10.06
CA LEU A 45 8.17 -2.57 -9.28
C LEU A 45 6.77 -2.04 -8.93
N LEU A 46 6.49 -1.93 -7.63
CA LEU A 46 5.25 -1.37 -7.12
C LEU A 46 5.49 0.08 -6.66
N ASP A 47 4.77 1.01 -7.26
CA ASP A 47 4.73 2.41 -6.86
C ASP A 47 3.37 2.73 -6.22
N ILE A 48 3.38 3.28 -5.02
CA ILE A 48 2.17 3.66 -4.29
C ILE A 48 2.26 5.13 -3.91
N ASP A 49 1.36 5.93 -4.47
CA ASP A 49 1.18 7.33 -4.08
C ASP A 49 0.21 7.41 -2.90
N MET A 50 0.65 8.01 -1.81
CA MET A 50 -0.18 8.23 -0.63
C MET A 50 0.08 9.58 0.03
N THR A 51 -0.95 10.13 0.68
CA THR A 51 -0.87 11.34 1.50
C THR A 51 -1.05 10.99 2.97
N LEU A 52 -0.26 11.62 3.84
CA LEU A 52 -0.41 11.52 5.28
C LEU A 52 -0.55 12.93 5.86
N THR A 53 -1.54 13.11 6.73
CA THR A 53 -2.01 14.43 7.18
C THR A 53 -1.11 15.10 8.22
N ALA A 54 0.13 14.63 8.42
CA ALA A 54 0.98 15.18 9.47
C ALA A 54 2.47 15.19 9.05
N PRO A 55 3.02 16.34 8.61
CA PRO A 55 4.46 16.49 8.50
C PRO A 55 5.11 16.26 9.88
N ASN A 56 6.13 15.40 9.94
CA ASN A 56 6.85 15.00 11.16
C ASN A 56 6.08 14.15 12.19
N CYS A 57 5.00 13.43 11.82
CA CYS A 57 4.38 12.48 12.76
C CYS A 57 5.08 11.10 12.71
N PRO A 58 5.54 10.54 13.85
CA PRO A 58 6.11 9.20 13.88
C PRO A 58 5.12 8.10 13.46
N ALA A 59 3.81 8.37 13.53
CA ALA A 59 2.78 7.47 12.98
C ALA A 59 2.87 7.36 11.46
N ALA A 60 3.23 8.44 10.77
CA ALA A 60 3.32 8.44 9.32
C ALA A 60 4.43 7.50 8.84
N ASP A 61 5.61 7.59 9.46
CA ASP A 61 6.74 6.70 9.17
C ASP A 61 6.37 5.23 9.45
N PHE A 62 5.63 4.97 10.53
CA PHE A 62 5.16 3.63 10.86
C PHE A 62 4.20 3.07 9.81
N ILE A 63 3.24 3.88 9.34
CA ILE A 63 2.28 3.47 8.31
C ILE A 63 3.02 3.16 7.00
N VAL A 64 3.92 4.04 6.57
CA VAL A 64 4.69 3.85 5.32
C VAL A 64 5.51 2.57 5.39
N GLU A 65 6.17 2.32 6.52
CA GLU A 65 6.96 1.10 6.70
C GLU A 65 6.08 -0.16 6.77
N ASP A 66 4.93 -0.10 7.46
CA ASP A 66 3.99 -1.24 7.52
C ASP A 66 3.41 -1.57 6.14
N VAL A 67 3.06 -0.55 5.34
CA VAL A 67 2.67 -0.71 3.93
C VAL A 67 3.78 -1.42 3.16
N ARG A 68 5.01 -0.88 3.21
CA ARG A 68 6.17 -1.44 2.49
C ARG A 68 6.39 -2.91 2.87
N ILE A 69 6.43 -3.23 4.16
CA ILE A 69 6.69 -4.60 4.62
C ILE A 69 5.59 -5.55 4.12
N LYS A 70 4.32 -5.14 4.23
CA LYS A 70 3.19 -5.98 3.82
C LYS A 70 3.13 -6.17 2.31
N THR A 71 3.31 -5.12 1.52
CA THR A 71 3.28 -5.23 0.06
C THR A 71 4.49 -5.99 -0.48
N SER A 72 5.68 -5.81 0.11
CA SER A 72 6.88 -6.59 -0.25
C SER A 72 6.77 -8.08 0.09
N SER A 73 5.79 -8.49 0.90
CA SER A 73 5.54 -9.91 1.18
C SER A 73 4.79 -10.64 0.05
N ILE A 74 4.21 -9.89 -0.90
CA ILE A 74 3.45 -10.44 -2.02
C ILE A 74 4.43 -10.99 -3.08
N PRO A 75 4.30 -12.27 -3.49
CA PRO A 75 5.15 -12.84 -4.52
C PRO A 75 5.05 -12.07 -5.85
N GLY A 76 6.18 -11.63 -6.37
CA GLY A 76 6.27 -10.88 -7.63
C GLY A 76 6.41 -9.37 -7.48
N ILE A 77 6.39 -8.85 -6.24
CA ILE A 77 6.61 -7.43 -5.93
C ILE A 77 8.07 -7.19 -5.51
N LYS A 78 8.62 -6.04 -5.90
CA LYS A 78 9.94 -5.53 -5.51
C LYS A 78 9.85 -4.18 -4.82
#